data_AF-A0A355DVM0-F1
#
_entry.id   AF-A0A355DVM0-F1
#
_cell.length_a   1.000
_cell.length_b   1.000
_cell.length_c   1.000
_cell.angle_alpha   90.00
_cell.angle_beta   90.00
_cell.angle_gamma   90.00
#
_symmetry.space_group_name_H-M   'P 1'
#
loop_
_entity.id
_entity.type
_entity.pdbx_description
1 polymer ?
#
loop_
_entity_poly.entity_id
_entity_poly.type
_entity_poly.pdbx_seq_one_letter_code
_entity_poly.pdbx_strand_id
1 'polypeptide(L)' 'MEPTPNQVQGLYRLCYRLTNIIYPGWQYKSIELVRIDQRTGNLYVLAGENLDFEIKPSGGYEP' A
#
# COMPACT_ATOMS: atom_id res chain seq x y z
N MET A 1 -9.31 -4.49 -14.62
CA MET A 1 -10.08 -4.09 -13.43
C MET A 1 -9.45 -2.81 -12.90
N GLU A 2 -10.25 -1.83 -12.52
CA GLU A 2 -9.77 -0.56 -11.97
C GLU A 2 -9.90 -0.58 -10.44
N PRO A 3 -8.99 0.08 -9.69
CA PRO A 3 -9.10 0.20 -8.25
C PRO A 3 -10.25 1.13 -7.87
N THR A 4 -10.89 0.88 -6.73
CA THR A 4 -11.92 1.80 -6.22
C THR A 4 -11.30 3.14 -5.81
N PRO A 5 -12.06 4.25 -5.80
CA PRO A 5 -11.56 5.52 -5.28
C PRO A 5 -11.01 5.43 -3.85
N ASN A 6 -11.63 4.59 -3.02
CA ASN A 6 -11.18 4.35 -1.64
C ASN A 6 -9.83 3.63 -1.61
N GLN A 7 -9.63 2.64 -2.49
CA GLN A 7 -8.36 1.96 -2.68
C GLN A 7 -7.25 2.92 -3.14
N VAL A 8 -7.54 3.81 -4.08
CA VAL A 8 -6.58 4.84 -4.53
C VAL A 8 -6.17 5.76 -3.38
N GLN A 9 -7.13 6.20 -2.55
CA GLN A 9 -6.82 7.00 -1.36
C GLN A 9 -6.01 6.20 -0.32
N GLY A 10 -6.36 4.92 -0.10
CA GLY A 10 -5.62 4.02 0.79
C GLY A 10 -4.18 3.86 0.34
N LEU A 11 -3.97 3.62 -0.96
CA LEU A 11 -2.67 3.51 -1.60
C LEU A 11 -1.86 4.78 -1.42
N TYR A 12 -2.44 5.95 -1.72
CA TYR A 12 -1.76 7.23 -1.50
C TYR A 12 -1.29 7.40 -0.05
N ARG A 13 -2.16 7.12 0.94
CA ARG A 13 -1.81 7.21 2.36
C ARG A 13 -0.71 6.24 2.76
N LEU A 14 -0.75 5.01 2.24
CA LEU A 14 0.28 3.99 2.48
C LEU A 14 1.63 4.42 1.88
N CYS A 15 1.66 4.81 0.61
CA CYS A 15 2.86 5.30 -0.06
C CYS A 15 3.46 6.48 0.69
N TYR A 16 2.63 7.48 1.02
CA TYR A 16 3.06 8.62 1.82
C TYR A 16 3.68 8.20 3.15
N ARG A 17 3.11 7.20 3.84
CA ARG A 17 3.66 6.70 5.10
C ARG A 17 5.01 6.02 4.91
N LEU A 18 5.13 5.16 3.90
CA LEU A 18 6.34 4.38 3.64
C LEU A 18 7.51 5.23 3.14
N THR A 19 7.24 6.33 2.43
CA THR A 19 8.27 7.21 1.87
C THR A 19 8.55 8.43 2.73
N ASN A 20 7.97 8.53 3.93
CA ASN A 20 8.16 9.68 4.82
C ASN A 20 8.91 9.26 6.08
N ILE A 21 9.81 10.13 6.55
CA ILE A 21 10.57 9.93 7.79
C ILE A 21 9.71 10.48 8.93
N ILE A 22 8.77 9.66 9.41
CA ILE A 22 7.79 10.08 10.41
C ILE A 22 8.36 9.97 11.83
N TYR A 23 9.29 9.04 12.05
CA TYR A 23 9.92 8.82 13.34
C TYR A 23 11.45 8.73 13.21
N PRO A 24 12.21 9.22 14.22
CA PRO A 24 13.65 9.01 14.28
C PRO A 24 13.97 7.52 14.18
N GLY A 25 14.81 7.15 13.21
CA GLY A 25 15.18 5.76 12.93
C GLY A 25 14.26 5.02 11.95
N TRP A 26 13.15 5.61 11.50
CA TRP A 26 12.34 5.04 10.43
C TRP A 26 12.95 5.39 9.07
N GLN A 27 13.53 4.40 8.41
CA GLN A 27 14.00 4.54 7.03
C GLN A 27 12.82 4.50 6.06
N TYR A 28 12.89 5.31 5.01
CA TYR A 28 11.98 5.19 3.88
C TYR A 28 12.06 3.79 3.28
N LYS A 29 10.94 3.30 2.76
CA LYS A 29 10.85 2.00 2.09
C LYS A 29 10.58 2.22 0.61
N SER A 30 11.34 1.52 -0.24
CA SER A 30 11.05 1.41 -1.67
C SER A 30 9.67 0.80 -1.86
N ILE A 31 8.90 1.32 -2.82
CA ILE A 31 7.69 0.65 -3.30
C ILE A 31 8.11 -0.18 -4.51
N GLU A 32 8.00 -1.49 -4.40
CA GLU A 32 8.55 -2.42 -5.38
C GLU A 32 7.47 -2.95 -6.32
N LEU A 33 6.25 -3.12 -5.81
CA LEU A 33 5.12 -3.62 -6.58
C LEU A 33 3.82 -2.98 -6.12
N VAL A 34 2.96 -2.65 -7.08
CA VAL A 34 1.54 -2.33 -6.85
C VAL A 34 0.72 -3.09 -7.89
N ARG A 35 -0.18 -3.98 -7.44
CA ARG A 35 -1.02 -4.80 -8.33
C ARG A 35 -2.42 -4.97 -7.76
N ILE A 36 -3.39 -5.11 -8.65
CA ILE A 36 -4.74 -5.55 -8.29
C ILE A 36 -4.79 -7.07 -8.44
N ASP A 37 -5.15 -7.77 -7.37
CA ASP A 37 -5.53 -9.18 -7.44
C ASP A 37 -6.88 -9.28 -8.17
N GLN A 38 -6.89 -9.90 -9.35
CA GLN A 38 -8.09 -10.04 -10.17
C GLN A 38 -9.15 -10.95 -9.56
N ARG A 39 -8.78 -11.81 -8.60
CA ARG A 39 -9.69 -12.77 -7.97
C ARG A 39 -10.48 -12.14 -6.82
N THR A 40 -9.87 -11.21 -6.10
CA THR A 40 -10.45 -10.54 -4.91
C THR A 40 -10.78 -9.07 -5.14
N GLY A 41 -10.12 -8.43 -6.10
CA GLY A 41 -10.17 -6.98 -6.33
C GLY A 41 -9.31 -6.18 -5.35
N ASN A 42 -8.51 -6.82 -4.50
CA ASN A 42 -7.65 -6.15 -3.53
C ASN A 42 -6.39 -5.57 -4.18
N LEU A 43 -5.88 -4.47 -3.64
CA LEU A 43 -4.61 -3.88 -4.05
C LEU A 43 -3.48 -4.44 -3.18
N TYR A 44 -2.54 -5.14 -3.78
CA TYR A 44 -1.32 -5.60 -3.14
C TYR A 44 -0.18 -4.61 -3.36
N VAL A 45 0.53 -4.30 -2.29
CA VAL A 45 1.72 -3.44 -2.30
C VAL A 45 2.87 -4.16 -1.63
N LEU A 46 3.98 -4.31 -2.36
CA LEU A 46 5.26 -4.80 -1.81
C LEU A 46 6.18 -3.61 -1.54
N ALA A 47 6.74 -3.52 -0.34
CA ALA A 47 7.65 -2.45 0.03
C ALA A 47 8.86 -2.92 0.86
N GLY A 48 10.07 -2.62 0.36
CA GLY A 48 11.31 -3.13 0.93
C GLY A 48 11.32 -4.67 1.04
N GLU A 49 12.18 -5.19 1.90
CA GLU A 49 12.48 -6.63 1.90
C GLU A 49 11.36 -7.54 2.41
N ASN A 50 10.47 -7.07 3.30
CA ASN A 50 9.52 -7.93 4.02
C ASN A 50 8.17 -7.25 4.35
N LEU A 51 7.78 -6.17 3.68
CA LEU A 51 6.46 -5.57 3.91
C LEU A 51 5.54 -5.82 2.72
N ASP A 52 4.46 -6.53 2.97
CA ASP A 52 3.35 -6.74 2.07
C ASP A 52 2.06 -6.17 2.67
N PHE A 53 1.40 -5.31 1.93
CA PHE A 53 0.13 -4.72 2.35
C PHE A 53 -0.97 -5.09 1.37
N GLU A 54 -2.14 -5.40 1.91
CA GLU A 54 -3.36 -5.63 1.13
C GLU A 54 -4.39 -4.55 1.45
N ILE A 55 -4.73 -3.73 0.45
CA ILE A 55 -5.73 -2.68 0.54
C ILE A 55 -7.06 -3.23 0.01
N LYS A 56 -8.01 -3.41 0.94
CA LYS A 56 -9.37 -3.87 0.66
C LYS A 56 -10.13 -2.85 -0.20
N PRO A 57 -11.26 -3.20 -0.84
CA PRO A 57 -12.05 -2.27 -1.66
C PRO A 57 -12.58 -1.06 -0.87
N SER A 58 -12.66 -1.18 0.46
CA SER A 58 -12.98 -0.11 1.40
C SER A 58 -11.86 0.92 1.57
N GLY A 59 -10.65 0.66 1.06
CA GLY A 59 -9.48 1.53 1.19
C GLY A 59 -8.67 1.34 2.49
N GLY A 60 -9.11 0.43 3.37
CA GLY A 60 -8.38 0.06 4.58
C GLY A 60 -7.31 -0.99 4.29
N TYR A 61 -6.20 -0.90 5.01
CA TYR A 61 -5.15 -1.91 5.11
C TYR A 61 -4.73 -2.01 6.58
N GLU A 62 -4.36 -3.22 7.01
CA GLU A 62 -3.76 -3.46 8.32
C GLU A 62 -2.25 -3.73 8.13
N PRO A 63 -1.38 -3.33 9.08
CA PRO A 63 0.04 -3.65 9.05
C PRO A 63 0.35 -5.13 9.27
#